data_AF-A0A1N7QS43-F1
#
_entry.id   AF-A0A1N7QS43-F1
#
_cell.length_a   1.000
_cell.length_b   1.000
_cell.length_c   1.000
_cell.angle_alpha   90.00
_cell.angle_beta   90.00
_cell.angle_gamma   90.00
#
_symmetry.space_group_name_H-M   'P 1'
#
loop_
_entity.id
_entity.type
_entity.pdbx_description
1 polymer ?
#
loop_
_entity_poly.entity_id
_entity_poly.type
_entity_poly.pdbx_seq_one_letter_code
_entity_poly.pdbx_strand_id
1 'polypeptide(L)'
;MKQSINTDENKAKLQDVFAKRKAKEKEKEASSQKNEVKDRTPFIERFGEEQLTNWKQQHGNRDLIYIKVDDNLAVLRPPMAEDLGDYLTAIGMNGMSKAVAMIVENLWLDGDYALIEDEDLFIAVFLQMNNILESKKGEFFRA
;
A
#
# COMPACT_ATOMS: atom_id res chain seq x y z
N MET A 1 -42.14 14.56 34.21
CA MET A 1 -42.07 13.22 33.59
C MET A 1 -40.65 13.04 33.07
N LYS A 2 -39.83 12.21 33.73
CA LYS A 2 -38.44 11.95 33.31
C LYS A 2 -38.48 10.85 32.24
N GLN A 3 -38.20 11.19 30.99
CA GLN A 3 -37.92 10.18 29.98
C GLN A 3 -36.53 9.60 30.28
N SER A 4 -36.50 8.43 30.91
CA SER A 4 -35.30 7.59 30.98
C SER A 4 -35.03 7.04 29.58
N ILE A 5 -34.25 7.77 28.80
CA ILE A 5 -33.86 7.34 27.44
C ILE A 5 -32.78 6.27 27.59
N ASN A 6 -33.22 5.01 27.59
CA ASN A 6 -32.69 3.88 26.80
C ASN A 6 -31.19 3.88 26.38
N THR A 7 -30.26 4.18 27.30
CA THR A 7 -28.82 4.23 27.02
C THR A 7 -28.20 2.84 26.82
N ASP A 8 -28.72 1.83 27.52
CA ASP A 8 -28.17 0.46 27.49
C ASP A 8 -28.51 -0.27 26.18
N GLU A 9 -29.72 -0.11 25.63
CA GLU A 9 -30.08 -0.72 24.35
C GLU A 9 -29.29 -0.11 23.18
N ASN A 10 -29.00 1.19 23.23
CA ASN A 10 -28.20 1.86 22.20
C ASN A 10 -26.73 1.43 22.24
N LYS A 11 -26.18 1.19 23.43
CA LYS A 11 -24.82 0.67 23.62
C LYS A 11 -24.69 -0.77 23.09
N ALA A 12 -25.70 -1.62 23.37
CA ALA A 12 -25.75 -2.98 22.87
C ALA A 12 -25.86 -3.03 21.32
N LYS A 13 -26.73 -2.20 20.73
CA LYS A 13 -26.84 -2.07 19.27
C LYS A 13 -25.54 -1.58 18.62
N LEU A 14 -24.85 -0.64 19.24
CA LEU A 14 -23.57 -0.13 18.75
C LEU A 14 -22.48 -1.20 18.77
N GLN A 15 -22.40 -1.98 19.85
CA GLN A 15 -21.47 -3.11 19.97
C GLN A 15 -21.71 -4.17 18.89
N ASP A 16 -22.98 -4.49 18.61
CA ASP A 16 -23.38 -5.40 17.55
C ASP A 16 -22.96 -4.91 16.15
N VAL A 17 -23.10 -3.61 15.88
CA VAL A 17 -22.65 -3.00 14.62
C VAL A 17 -21.14 -3.11 14.45
N PHE A 18 -20.37 -2.81 15.50
CA PHE A 18 -18.91 -2.97 15.47
C PHE A 18 -18.46 -4.42 15.38
N ALA A 19 -19.18 -5.36 16.01
CA ALA A 19 -18.90 -6.79 15.91
C ALA A 19 -19.12 -7.32 14.48
N LYS A 20 -20.25 -6.94 13.84
CA LYS A 20 -20.54 -7.26 12.44
C LYS A 20 -19.51 -6.67 11.49
N ARG A 21 -19.08 -5.42 11.74
CA ARG A 21 -18.00 -4.77 10.97
C ARG A 21 -16.69 -5.54 11.11
N LYS A 22 -16.26 -5.87 12.33
CA LYS A 22 -15.01 -6.63 12.59
C LYS A 22 -15.04 -8.03 11.96
N ALA A 23 -16.18 -8.71 11.97
CA ALA A 23 -16.32 -10.00 11.30
C ALA A 23 -16.17 -9.86 9.77
N LYS A 24 -16.82 -8.84 9.18
CA LYS A 24 -16.70 -8.52 7.76
C LYS A 24 -15.29 -8.07 7.36
N GLU A 25 -14.58 -7.36 8.23
CA GLU A 25 -13.18 -6.95 8.03
C GLU A 25 -12.23 -8.16 8.07
N LYS A 26 -12.40 -9.10 9.02
CA LYS A 26 -11.63 -10.36 9.07
C LYS A 26 -11.81 -11.25 7.84
N GLU A 27 -13.03 -11.34 7.32
CA GLU A 27 -13.31 -12.07 6.09
C GLU A 27 -12.66 -11.39 4.88
N LYS A 28 -12.61 -10.05 4.87
CA LYS A 28 -11.96 -9.27 3.81
C LYS A 28 -10.44 -9.40 3.88
N GLU A 29 -9.84 -9.30 5.06
CA GLU A 29 -8.39 -9.46 5.31
C GLU A 29 -7.85 -10.83 4.88
N ALA A 30 -8.62 -11.90 5.04
CA ALA A 30 -8.25 -13.23 4.53
C ALA A 30 -8.20 -13.31 2.98
N SER A 31 -8.87 -12.37 2.28
CA SER A 31 -8.85 -12.26 0.82
C SER A 31 -7.84 -11.24 0.27
N SER A 32 -7.29 -10.38 1.14
CA SER A 32 -6.49 -9.18 0.77
C SER A 32 -5.01 -9.44 0.49
N GLN A 33 -4.51 -10.68 0.63
CA GLN A 33 -3.07 -10.97 0.52
C GLN A 33 -2.45 -10.77 -0.88
N LYS A 34 -3.16 -10.20 -1.86
CA LYS A 34 -2.62 -9.86 -3.18
C LYS A 34 -3.22 -8.56 -3.70
N ASN A 35 -2.86 -7.44 -3.09
CA ASN A 35 -3.01 -6.11 -3.69
C ASN A 35 -1.85 -5.81 -4.66
N GLU A 36 -1.55 -6.77 -5.53
CA GLU A 36 -0.82 -6.46 -6.76
C GLU A 36 -1.86 -5.93 -7.75
N VAL A 37 -1.56 -4.84 -8.44
CA VAL A 37 -2.41 -4.39 -9.55
C VAL A 37 -2.43 -5.49 -10.60
N LYS A 38 -3.53 -6.26 -10.63
CA LYS A 38 -3.66 -7.46 -11.49
C LYS A 38 -3.80 -7.09 -12.96
N ASP A 39 -4.39 -5.92 -13.24
CA ASP A 39 -4.56 -5.41 -14.59
C ASP A 39 -3.44 -4.42 -14.93
N ARG A 40 -2.49 -4.87 -15.75
CA ARG A 40 -1.36 -4.07 -16.23
C ARG A 40 -1.68 -3.25 -17.49
N THR A 41 -2.87 -3.42 -18.06
CA THR A 41 -3.28 -2.75 -19.31
C THR A 41 -3.05 -1.24 -19.27
N PRO A 42 -3.46 -0.49 -18.22
CA PRO A 42 -3.23 0.95 -18.15
C PRO A 42 -1.75 1.35 -18.17
N PHE A 43 -0.88 0.51 -17.59
CA PHE A 43 0.56 0.76 -17.54
C PHE A 43 1.22 0.43 -18.88
N ILE A 44 0.77 -0.63 -19.56
CA ILE A 44 1.24 -0.97 -20.90
C ILE A 44 0.83 0.12 -21.89
N GLU A 45 -0.40 0.62 -21.81
CA GLU A 45 -0.90 1.70 -22.67
C GLU A 45 -0.11 3.01 -22.46
N ARG A 46 0.24 3.32 -21.22
CA ARG A 46 0.96 4.56 -20.89
C ARG A 46 2.46 4.50 -21.15
N PHE A 47 3.13 3.46 -20.63
CA PHE A 47 4.59 3.38 -20.61
C PHE A 47 5.15 2.50 -21.73
N GLY A 48 4.32 1.65 -22.33
CA GLY A 48 4.74 0.68 -23.34
C GLY A 48 5.31 -0.60 -22.73
N GLU A 49 5.02 -1.74 -23.36
CA GLU A 49 5.49 -3.05 -22.89
C GLU A 49 7.02 -3.18 -22.93
N GLU A 50 7.67 -2.59 -23.93
CA GLU A 50 9.13 -2.59 -24.07
C GLU A 50 9.81 -1.87 -22.92
N GLN A 51 9.30 -0.71 -22.52
CA GLN A 51 9.86 0.08 -21.41
C GLN A 51 9.71 -0.66 -20.08
N LEU A 52 8.52 -1.22 -19.81
CA LEU A 52 8.28 -2.02 -18.60
C LEU A 52 9.19 -3.25 -18.56
N THR A 53 9.42 -3.88 -19.71
CA THR A 53 10.34 -5.02 -19.84
C THR A 53 11.78 -4.60 -19.59
N ASN A 54 12.22 -3.46 -20.13
CA ASN A 54 13.56 -2.92 -19.94
C ASN A 54 13.81 -2.61 -18.45
N TRP A 55 12.91 -1.89 -17.78
CA TRP A 55 13.04 -1.64 -16.34
C TRP A 55 13.07 -2.93 -15.53
N LYS A 56 12.21 -3.90 -15.85
CA LYS A 56 12.22 -5.21 -15.20
C LYS A 56 13.57 -5.92 -15.37
N GLN A 57 14.16 -5.89 -16.57
CA GLN A 57 15.48 -6.47 -16.84
C GLN A 57 16.60 -5.76 -16.07
N GLN A 58 16.59 -4.43 -16.03
CA GLN A 58 17.56 -3.61 -15.27
C GLN A 58 17.58 -3.95 -13.78
N HIS A 59 16.43 -4.39 -13.24
CA HIS A 59 16.30 -4.78 -11.84
C HIS A 59 16.26 -6.31 -11.63
N GLY A 60 16.94 -7.07 -12.50
CA GLY A 60 17.19 -8.50 -12.32
C GLY A 60 15.97 -9.38 -12.58
N ASN A 61 15.09 -8.96 -13.50
CA ASN A 61 13.83 -9.63 -13.84
C ASN A 61 12.85 -9.80 -12.66
N ARG A 62 13.02 -9.02 -11.60
CA ARG A 62 12.11 -8.97 -10.45
C ARG A 62 10.87 -8.16 -10.82
N ASP A 63 9.73 -8.48 -10.24
CA ASP A 63 8.48 -7.79 -10.56
C ASP A 63 8.52 -6.33 -10.10
N LEU A 64 8.22 -5.41 -11.04
CA LEU A 64 8.02 -4.00 -10.75
C LEU A 64 6.80 -3.81 -9.85
N ILE A 65 6.81 -2.73 -9.09
CA ILE A 65 5.68 -2.28 -8.31
C ILE A 65 4.85 -1.33 -9.17
N TYR A 66 3.56 -1.62 -9.28
CA TYR A 66 2.60 -0.81 -10.02
C TYR A 66 1.66 -0.16 -9.02
N ILE A 67 1.58 1.17 -9.05
CA ILE A 67 0.69 1.96 -8.22
C ILE A 67 -0.39 2.55 -9.12
N LYS A 68 -1.65 2.30 -8.75
CA LYS A 68 -2.81 2.93 -9.37
C LYS A 68 -3.70 3.51 -8.29
N VAL A 69 -4.00 4.80 -8.40
CA VAL A 69 -4.98 5.50 -7.57
C VAL A 69 -5.82 6.35 -8.51
N ASP A 70 -7.10 6.01 -8.63
CA ASP A 70 -8.00 6.56 -9.64
C ASP A 70 -7.41 6.45 -11.06
N ASP A 71 -7.24 7.56 -11.75
CA ASP A 71 -6.65 7.64 -13.09
C ASP A 71 -5.12 7.81 -13.06
N ASN A 72 -4.52 7.99 -11.88
CA ASN A 72 -3.09 8.20 -11.74
C ASN A 72 -2.32 6.87 -11.66
N LEU A 73 -1.18 6.82 -12.33
CA LEU A 73 -0.34 5.63 -12.47
C LEU A 73 1.11 5.95 -12.12
N ALA A 74 1.76 5.03 -11.39
CA ALA A 74 3.21 5.06 -11.21
C ALA A 74 3.81 3.65 -11.22
N VAL A 75 5.07 3.58 -11.64
CA VAL A 75 5.88 2.37 -11.68
C VAL A 75 7.11 2.59 -10.82
N LEU A 76 7.34 1.67 -9.90
CA LEU A 76 8.48 1.66 -8.99
C LEU A 76 9.30 0.39 -9.22
N ARG A 77 10.62 0.47 -9.05
CA ARG A 77 11.49 -0.71 -9.07
C ARG A 77 11.25 -1.59 -7.83
N PRO A 78 11.53 -2.90 -7.92
CA PRO A 78 11.44 -3.78 -6.76
C PRO A 78 12.46 -3.39 -5.67
N PRO A 79 12.09 -3.46 -4.38
CA PRO A 79 13.01 -3.20 -3.28
C PRO A 79 14.04 -4.32 -3.15
N MET A 80 15.28 -3.95 -2.83
CA MET A 80 16.39 -4.83 -2.48
C MET A 80 16.51 -4.96 -0.95
N ALA A 81 17.40 -5.82 -0.48
CA ALA A 81 17.61 -6.00 0.97
C ALA A 81 18.08 -4.70 1.65
N GLU A 82 18.92 -3.92 0.98
CA GLU A 82 19.40 -2.61 1.44
C GLU A 82 18.26 -1.61 1.60
N ASP A 83 17.42 -1.47 0.57
CA ASP A 83 16.22 -0.63 0.61
C ASP A 83 15.32 -0.94 1.81
N LEU A 84 15.13 -2.24 2.10
CA LEU A 84 14.33 -2.67 3.24
C LEU A 84 15.04 -2.39 4.57
N GLY A 85 16.36 -2.51 4.62
CA GLY A 85 17.16 -2.14 5.79
C GLY A 85 17.06 -0.64 6.10
N ASP A 86 17.17 0.20 5.07
CA ASP A 86 17.02 1.66 5.19
C ASP A 86 15.61 2.03 5.60
N TYR A 87 14.59 1.42 5.00
CA TYR A 87 13.19 1.60 5.37
C TYR A 87 12.93 1.26 6.85
N LEU A 88 13.44 0.11 7.33
CA LEU A 88 13.29 -0.31 8.73
C LEU A 88 14.01 0.65 9.70
N THR A 89 15.19 1.11 9.33
CA THR A 89 15.95 2.08 10.12
C THR A 89 15.21 3.43 10.18
N ALA A 90 14.71 3.91 9.04
CA ALA A 90 13.94 5.14 8.95
C ALA A 90 12.64 5.08 9.76
N ILE A 91 11.96 3.92 9.84
CA ILE A 91 10.80 3.75 10.72
C ILE A 91 11.18 4.06 12.17
N GLY A 92 12.29 3.51 12.65
CA GLY A 92 12.75 3.70 14.03
C GLY A 92 13.19 5.14 14.35
N MET A 93 13.73 5.86 13.37
CA MET A 93 14.27 7.21 13.57
C MET A 93 13.27 8.33 13.27
N ASN A 94 12.52 8.21 12.18
CA ASN A 94 11.75 9.29 11.57
C ASN A 94 10.23 9.02 11.57
N GLY A 95 9.83 7.79 11.95
CA GLY A 95 8.45 7.34 11.90
C GLY A 95 8.03 6.79 10.53
N MET A 96 6.96 6.00 10.55
CA MET A 96 6.50 5.22 9.38
C MET A 96 6.15 6.09 8.16
N SER A 97 5.47 7.22 8.35
CA SER A 97 5.09 8.12 7.24
C SER A 97 6.29 8.60 6.44
N LYS A 98 7.35 9.06 7.14
CA LYS A 98 8.58 9.54 6.49
C LYS A 98 9.37 8.40 5.87
N ALA A 99 9.40 7.24 6.50
CA ALA A 99 10.07 6.06 5.95
C ALA A 99 9.41 5.60 4.63
N VAL A 100 8.08 5.62 4.55
CA VAL A 100 7.36 5.28 3.31
C VAL A 100 7.57 6.34 2.23
N ALA A 101 7.56 7.62 2.57
CA ALA A 101 7.87 8.68 1.59
C ALA A 101 9.28 8.50 1.01
N MET A 102 10.28 8.31 1.88
CA MET A 102 11.67 8.07 1.50
C MET A 102 11.82 6.85 0.58
N ILE A 103 11.18 5.73 0.92
CA ILE A 103 11.32 4.53 0.09
C ILE A 103 10.56 4.66 -1.23
N VAL A 104 9.41 5.34 -1.27
CA VAL A 104 8.72 5.65 -2.54
C VAL A 104 9.62 6.46 -3.46
N GLU A 105 10.28 7.49 -2.92
CA GLU A 105 11.24 8.31 -3.65
C GLU A 105 12.41 7.46 -4.19
N ASN A 106 13.02 6.62 -3.35
CA ASN A 106 14.16 5.78 -3.73
C ASN A 106 13.83 4.71 -4.79
N LEU A 107 12.57 4.28 -4.86
CA LEU A 107 12.11 3.24 -5.77
C LEU A 107 11.43 3.79 -7.03
N TRP A 108 11.18 5.10 -7.13
CA TRP A 108 10.43 5.70 -8.24
C TRP A 108 11.14 5.53 -9.58
N LEU A 109 10.42 5.01 -10.59
CA LEU A 109 10.90 4.97 -11.97
C LEU A 109 10.21 6.05 -12.81
N ASP A 110 8.88 6.03 -12.84
CA ASP A 110 8.07 6.99 -13.61
C ASP A 110 6.61 6.98 -13.13
N GLY A 111 5.85 8.05 -13.38
CA GLY A 111 4.43 8.14 -13.03
C GLY A 111 3.88 9.56 -12.89
N ASP A 112 2.62 9.67 -12.48
CA ASP A 112 2.01 10.96 -12.14
C ASP A 112 2.50 11.46 -10.79
N TYR A 113 3.13 12.63 -10.77
CA TYR A 113 3.58 13.25 -9.52
C TYR A 113 2.44 13.66 -8.58
N ALA A 114 1.21 13.78 -9.08
CA ALA A 114 0.04 13.95 -8.23
C ALA A 114 -0.06 12.87 -7.14
N LEU A 115 0.42 11.65 -7.41
CA LEU A 115 0.47 10.55 -6.43
C LEU A 115 1.35 10.82 -5.20
N ILE A 116 2.29 11.76 -5.31
CA ILE A 116 3.22 12.13 -4.23
C ILE A 116 3.10 13.60 -3.79
N GLU A 117 2.50 14.45 -4.61
CA GLU A 117 2.26 15.87 -4.32
C GLU A 117 0.93 16.11 -3.61
N ASP A 118 -0.11 15.33 -3.95
CA ASP A 118 -1.43 15.43 -3.33
C ASP A 118 -1.52 14.53 -2.09
N GLU A 119 -1.94 15.11 -0.96
CA GLU A 119 -1.96 14.40 0.32
C GLU A 119 -2.96 13.23 0.34
N ASP A 120 -4.14 13.40 -0.28
CA ASP A 120 -5.17 12.36 -0.30
C ASP A 120 -4.75 11.19 -1.19
N LEU A 121 -4.15 11.48 -2.36
CA LEU A 121 -3.58 10.44 -3.23
C LEU A 121 -2.39 9.76 -2.54
N PHE A 122 -1.52 10.52 -1.88
CA PHE A 122 -0.36 9.97 -1.19
C PHE A 122 -0.75 9.03 -0.05
N ILE A 123 -1.85 9.26 0.67
CA ILE A 123 -2.36 8.32 1.67
C ILE A 123 -2.67 6.95 1.02
N ALA A 124 -3.26 6.93 -0.17
CA ALA A 124 -3.54 5.69 -0.89
C ALA A 124 -2.25 5.00 -1.34
N VAL A 125 -1.27 5.75 -1.85
CA VAL A 125 0.07 5.23 -2.18
C VAL A 125 0.75 4.65 -0.94
N PHE A 126 0.72 5.39 0.17
CA PHE A 126 1.30 5.00 1.44
C PHE A 126 0.77 3.64 1.91
N LEU A 127 -0.55 3.44 1.86
CA LEU A 127 -1.16 2.17 2.25
C LEU A 127 -0.76 1.02 1.32
N GLN A 128 -0.74 1.23 0.01
CA GLN A 128 -0.30 0.22 -0.96
C GLN A 128 1.16 -0.16 -0.72
N MET A 129 2.03 0.84 -0.59
CA MET A 129 3.47 0.64 -0.39
C MET A 129 3.81 -0.02 0.93
N ASN A 130 3.17 0.41 2.02
CA ASN A 130 3.37 -0.23 3.32
C ASN A 130 3.04 -1.73 3.26
N ASN A 131 1.91 -2.10 2.63
CA ASN A 131 1.53 -3.51 2.48
C ASN A 131 2.53 -4.31 1.63
N ILE A 132 3.01 -3.73 0.52
CA ILE A 132 4.01 -4.35 -0.34
C ILE A 132 5.31 -4.59 0.44
N LEU A 133 5.80 -3.57 1.16
CA LEU A 133 7.04 -3.66 1.93
C LEU A 133 6.94 -4.68 3.06
N GLU A 134 5.81 -4.73 3.80
CA GLU A 134 5.57 -5.76 4.82
C GLU A 134 5.57 -7.18 4.23
N SER A 135 4.94 -7.38 3.07
CA SER A 135 4.98 -8.67 2.38
C SER A 135 6.42 -9.05 1.97
N LYS A 136 7.22 -8.09 1.52
CA LYS A 136 8.60 -8.31 1.10
C LYS A 136 9.55 -8.55 2.28
N LYS A 137 9.30 -7.98 3.47
CA LYS A 137 10.10 -8.28 4.67
C LYS A 137 10.17 -9.79 4.95
N GLY A 138 9.06 -10.51 4.78
CA GLY A 138 9.02 -11.96 4.96
C GLY A 138 9.82 -12.76 3.91
N GLU A 139 10.11 -12.17 2.75
CA GLU A 139 10.98 -12.79 1.74
C GLU A 139 12.47 -12.62 2.07
N PHE A 140 12.86 -11.48 2.66
CA PHE A 140 14.26 -11.11 2.90
C PHE A 140 14.77 -11.47 4.31
N PHE A 141 13.93 -11.39 5.33
CA PHE A 141 14.34 -11.53 6.74
C PHE A 141 13.83 -12.82 7.40
N ARG A 142 13.61 -13.88 6.61
CA ARG A 142 13.33 -15.20 7.18
C ARG A 142 14.52 -15.67 8.02
N ALA A 143 14.29 -15.78 9.33
CA ALA A 143 15.11 -16.53 10.27
C ALA A 143 14.89 -18.04 10.11
#